data_AF-A0A7X9IFY7-F1
#
_entry.id   AF-A0A7X9IFY7-F1
#
_cell.length_a   1.000
_cell.length_b   1.000
_cell.length_c   1.000
_cell.angle_alpha   90.00
_cell.angle_beta   90.00
_cell.angle_gamma   90.00
#
_symmetry.space_group_name_H-M   'P 1'
#
loop_
_entity.id
_entity.type
_entity.pdbx_description
1 polymer ?
#
loop_
_entity_poly.entity_id
_entity_poly.type
_entity_poly.pdbx_seq_one_letter_code
_entity_poly.pdbx_strand_id
1 'polypeptide(L)'
;MKFSIEIKGFGQRVFYSNVEKDIVREAKESNRERYIDYIFHGEDSNIHSAGEDLLESNRPVVYIVVNEKEKLRVSLNKINCEIKKQPIKKVFQPHVKSCFTYCFGYNEEYAHEYSFNDVEEIDIDKITAKIIECDLPKTIENDVWMKKVILIESILYDGKEIKKERFSSRPLQNIFGPVILDLE
;
A
#
# COMPACT_ATOMS: atom_id res chain seq x y z
N MET A 1 -29.61 -2.22 9.72
CA MET A 1 -28.56 -3.12 10.24
C MET A 1 -27.20 -2.43 10.10
N LYS A 2 -26.26 -2.71 11.02
CA LYS A 2 -24.85 -2.30 10.89
C LYS A 2 -24.05 -3.52 10.44
N PHE A 3 -23.12 -3.34 9.51
CA PHE A 3 -22.15 -4.37 9.16
C PHE A 3 -20.76 -3.77 9.02
N SER A 4 -19.74 -4.62 9.10
CA SER A 4 -18.36 -4.22 8.85
C SER A 4 -17.73 -5.09 7.77
N ILE A 5 -16.78 -4.49 7.06
CA ILE A 5 -15.93 -5.17 6.09
C ILE A 5 -14.52 -5.13 6.64
N GLU A 6 -13.90 -6.30 6.72
CA GLU A 6 -12.51 -6.45 7.10
C GLU A 6 -11.74 -7.06 5.92
N ILE A 7 -10.79 -6.31 5.35
CA ILE A 7 -9.93 -6.80 4.27
C ILE A 7 -8.58 -7.14 4.87
N LYS A 8 -8.26 -8.43 4.86
CA LYS A 8 -7.02 -8.99 5.40
C LYS A 8 -6.16 -9.56 4.30
N GLY A 9 -4.85 -9.32 4.39
CA GLY A 9 -3.92 -9.84 3.41
C GLY A 9 -2.47 -9.71 3.84
N PHE A 10 -1.60 -10.05 2.90
CA PHE A 10 -0.16 -9.91 2.99
C PHE A 10 0.26 -8.84 1.99
N GLY A 11 1.21 -7.99 2.38
CA GLY A 11 1.71 -6.91 1.55
C GLY A 11 3.11 -6.49 1.97
N GLN A 12 3.52 -5.31 1.52
CA GLN A 12 4.81 -4.72 1.85
C GLN A 12 4.62 -3.28 2.32
N ARG A 13 5.12 -2.96 3.50
CA ARG A 13 5.22 -1.56 3.92
C ARG A 13 6.50 -0.97 3.36
N VAL A 14 6.39 0.19 2.75
CA VAL A 14 7.53 0.96 2.24
C VAL A 14 7.71 2.20 3.09
N PHE A 15 8.90 2.37 3.61
CA PHE A 15 9.35 3.60 4.25
C PHE A 15 10.21 4.33 3.26
N TYR A 16 10.07 5.65 3.24
CA TYR A 16 10.82 6.45 2.31
C TYR A 16 11.15 7.82 2.86
N SER A 17 12.32 8.28 2.44
CA SER A 17 12.85 9.60 2.74
C SER A 17 13.26 10.27 1.42
N ASN A 18 13.03 11.57 1.32
CA ASN A 18 13.43 12.34 0.14
C ASN A 18 14.95 12.54 0.16
N VAL A 19 15.58 12.40 -1.00
CA VAL A 19 17.03 12.58 -1.13
C VAL A 19 17.31 13.66 -2.17
N GLU A 20 18.27 14.54 -1.90
CA GLU A 20 18.70 15.55 -2.87
C GLU A 20 19.56 14.92 -3.98
N LYS A 21 19.45 15.45 -5.20
CA LYS A 21 20.15 14.93 -6.38
C LYS A 21 21.68 14.94 -6.23
N ASP A 22 22.25 15.98 -5.60
CA ASP A 22 23.69 16.07 -5.37
C ASP A 22 24.18 14.99 -4.40
N ILE A 23 23.38 14.64 -3.38
CA ILE A 23 23.67 13.53 -2.45
C ILE A 23 23.68 12.19 -3.18
N VAL A 24 22.73 11.96 -4.10
CA VAL A 24 22.72 10.74 -4.93
C VAL A 24 23.97 10.67 -5.82
N ARG A 25 24.43 11.80 -6.40
CA ARG A 25 25.67 11.84 -7.18
C ARG A 25 26.89 11.51 -6.32
N GLU A 26 27.01 12.17 -5.17
CA GLU A 26 28.13 11.92 -4.24
C GLU A 26 28.15 10.47 -3.75
N ALA A 27 26.99 9.88 -3.46
CA ALA A 27 26.89 8.48 -3.04
C ALA A 27 27.41 7.49 -4.10
N LYS A 28 27.18 7.78 -5.39
CA LYS A 28 27.73 6.99 -6.50
C LYS A 28 29.26 7.09 -6.58
N GLU A 29 29.83 8.18 -6.08
CA GLU A 29 31.26 8.51 -6.21
C GLU A 29 32.08 8.16 -4.95
N SER A 30 31.49 8.12 -3.74
CA SER A 30 32.24 8.25 -2.47
C SER A 30 32.12 7.11 -1.44
N ASN A 31 31.73 5.91 -1.86
CA ASN A 31 31.65 4.70 -1.01
C ASN A 31 30.50 4.74 0.03
N ARG A 32 29.73 3.63 0.07
CA ARG A 32 28.34 3.51 0.54
C ARG A 32 28.07 3.85 2.03
N GLU A 33 29.07 3.90 2.89
CA GLU A 33 28.88 4.02 4.36
C GLU A 33 28.42 5.41 4.81
N ARG A 34 29.01 6.48 4.25
CA ARG A 34 28.67 7.87 4.61
C ARG A 34 27.24 8.26 4.20
N TYR A 35 26.74 7.57 3.19
CA TYR A 35 25.40 7.69 2.64
C TYR A 35 24.32 7.09 3.56
N ILE A 36 24.63 5.98 4.23
CA ILE A 36 23.71 5.30 5.15
C ILE A 36 23.44 6.19 6.38
N ASP A 37 24.47 6.78 6.98
CA ASP A 37 24.34 7.62 8.18
C ASP A 37 23.48 8.87 7.95
N TYR A 38 23.60 9.53 6.80
CA TYR A 38 22.81 10.74 6.51
C TYR A 38 21.30 10.46 6.43
N ILE A 39 20.93 9.29 5.88
CA ILE A 39 19.53 8.98 5.59
C ILE A 39 18.80 8.43 6.81
N PHE A 40 19.49 7.68 7.67
CA PHE A 40 18.92 7.21 8.94
C PHE A 40 18.54 8.32 9.92
N HIS A 41 18.95 9.56 9.67
CA HIS A 41 18.65 10.72 10.51
C HIS A 41 17.59 11.67 9.92
N GLY A 42 16.97 11.33 8.77
CA GLY A 42 15.86 12.08 8.19
C GLY A 42 14.49 11.75 8.82
N GLU A 43 13.47 12.59 8.56
CA GLU A 43 12.08 12.24 8.87
C GLU A 43 11.54 11.21 7.86
N ASP A 44 11.33 9.98 8.32
CA ASP A 44 10.77 8.92 7.48
C ASP A 44 9.26 9.12 7.25
N SER A 45 8.87 9.12 5.98
CA SER A 45 7.48 8.93 5.55
C SER A 45 7.21 7.46 5.27
N ASN A 46 5.93 7.04 5.27
CA ASN A 46 5.57 5.67 4.94
C ASN A 46 4.37 5.56 4.00
N ILE A 47 4.42 4.54 3.16
CA ILE A 47 3.33 4.07 2.30
C ILE A 47 3.09 2.61 2.63
N HIS A 48 1.82 2.26 2.77
CA HIS A 48 1.40 0.87 2.89
C HIS A 48 1.06 0.33 1.51
N SER A 49 1.92 -0.50 0.93
CA SER A 49 1.56 -1.23 -0.27
C SER A 49 0.94 -2.57 0.12
N ALA A 50 -0.22 -2.89 -0.43
CA ALA A 50 -0.72 -4.26 -0.40
C ALA A 50 0.11 -5.21 -1.29
N GLY A 51 1.15 -4.70 -1.96
CA GLY A 51 2.05 -5.45 -2.87
C GLY A 51 1.36 -5.89 -4.16
N GLU A 52 2.09 -6.59 -5.04
CA GLU A 52 1.55 -7.30 -6.21
C GLU A 52 0.43 -8.30 -5.83
N ASP A 53 0.44 -8.77 -4.58
CA ASP A 53 -0.38 -9.91 -4.12
C ASP A 53 -1.88 -9.58 -3.98
N LEU A 54 -2.28 -8.31 -3.88
CA LEU A 54 -3.70 -7.93 -3.65
C LEU A 54 -4.63 -8.33 -4.81
N LEU A 55 -4.15 -8.23 -6.05
CA LEU A 55 -4.95 -8.51 -7.25
C LEU A 55 -4.51 -9.79 -7.98
N GLU A 56 -3.28 -10.23 -7.74
CA GLU A 56 -2.68 -11.35 -8.47
C GLU A 56 -2.82 -12.70 -7.74
N SER A 57 -3.25 -12.71 -6.47
CA SER A 57 -3.50 -13.97 -5.75
C SER A 57 -4.90 -14.08 -5.15
N ASN A 58 -5.34 -15.33 -4.95
CA ASN A 58 -6.55 -15.66 -4.20
C ASN A 58 -6.37 -15.50 -2.67
N ARG A 59 -5.25 -14.93 -2.21
CA ARG A 59 -4.88 -14.86 -0.79
C ARG A 59 -5.58 -13.74 -0.01
N PRO A 60 -5.88 -12.55 -0.56
CA PRO A 60 -6.60 -11.52 0.17
C PRO A 60 -8.00 -12.00 0.48
N VAL A 61 -8.35 -11.94 1.75
CA VAL A 61 -9.65 -12.38 2.26
C VAL A 61 -10.43 -11.16 2.71
N VAL A 62 -11.60 -10.98 2.11
CA VAL A 62 -12.60 -10.04 2.56
C VAL A 62 -13.53 -10.78 3.52
N TYR A 63 -13.63 -10.27 4.72
CA TYR A 63 -14.59 -10.73 5.71
C TYR A 63 -15.70 -9.72 5.83
N ILE A 64 -16.94 -10.16 5.57
CA ILE A 64 -18.13 -9.36 5.77
C ILE A 64 -18.74 -9.83 7.09
N VAL A 65 -18.72 -8.95 8.08
CA VAL A 65 -19.22 -9.22 9.44
C VAL A 65 -20.55 -8.50 9.59
N VAL A 66 -21.62 -9.28 9.62
CA VAL A 66 -23.00 -8.79 9.73
C VAL A 66 -23.34 -8.56 11.20
N ASN A 67 -22.90 -9.47 12.07
CA ASN A 67 -23.02 -9.43 13.52
C ASN A 67 -22.03 -10.42 14.15
N GLU A 68 -22.02 -10.56 15.48
CA GLU A 68 -21.11 -11.47 16.19
C GLU A 68 -21.25 -12.96 15.80
N LYS A 69 -22.41 -13.36 15.26
CA LYS A 69 -22.72 -14.75 14.89
C LYS A 69 -22.58 -15.02 13.39
N GLU A 70 -22.56 -13.99 12.55
CA GLU A 70 -22.59 -14.12 11.11
C GLU A 70 -21.41 -13.39 10.46
N LYS A 71 -20.47 -14.19 9.94
CA LYS A 71 -19.26 -13.75 9.26
C LYS A 71 -19.10 -14.51 7.95
N LEU A 72 -19.19 -13.79 6.84
CA LEU A 72 -18.98 -14.33 5.51
C LEU A 72 -17.53 -14.11 5.08
N ARG A 73 -16.90 -15.16 4.58
CA ARG A 73 -15.53 -15.13 4.05
C ARG A 73 -15.59 -15.18 2.53
N VAL A 74 -15.16 -14.11 1.88
CA VAL A 74 -15.09 -14.03 0.41
C VAL A 74 -13.70 -13.60 -0.04
N SER A 75 -13.33 -13.93 -1.27
CA SER A 75 -12.08 -13.43 -1.86
C SER A 75 -12.31 -12.01 -2.41
N LEU A 76 -11.26 -11.18 -2.43
CA LEU A 76 -11.36 -9.83 -2.98
C LEU A 76 -11.82 -9.82 -4.45
N ASN A 77 -11.45 -10.85 -5.23
CA ASN A 77 -11.90 -10.99 -6.62
C ASN A 77 -13.39 -11.35 -6.79
N LYS A 78 -14.12 -11.58 -5.70
CA LYS A 78 -15.57 -11.82 -5.70
C LYS A 78 -16.39 -10.57 -5.43
N ILE A 79 -15.76 -9.43 -5.15
CA ILE A 79 -16.42 -8.12 -5.10
C ILE A 79 -16.00 -7.29 -6.31
N ASN A 80 -16.74 -6.21 -6.58
CA ASN A 80 -16.36 -5.28 -7.65
C ASN A 80 -15.06 -4.56 -7.29
N CYS A 81 -14.17 -4.40 -8.26
CA CYS A 81 -12.91 -3.67 -8.09
C CYS A 81 -12.79 -2.59 -9.17
N GLU A 82 -12.68 -1.33 -8.74
CA GLU A 82 -12.37 -0.19 -9.60
C GLU A 82 -10.88 0.13 -9.47
N ILE A 83 -10.10 -0.20 -10.51
CA ILE A 83 -8.65 -0.01 -10.50
C ILE A 83 -8.29 1.28 -11.24
N LYS A 84 -7.67 2.21 -10.52
CA LYS A 84 -7.18 3.48 -11.05
C LYS A 84 -5.65 3.47 -11.10
N LYS A 85 -5.10 3.48 -12.31
CA LYS A 85 -3.66 3.62 -12.51
C LYS A 85 -3.20 5.07 -12.29
N GLN A 86 -2.15 5.26 -11.51
CA GLN A 86 -1.56 6.58 -11.28
C GLN A 86 -0.03 6.56 -11.34
N PRO A 87 0.63 7.69 -11.66
CA PRO A 87 2.07 7.82 -11.55
C PRO A 87 2.56 7.62 -10.11
N ILE A 88 3.67 6.90 -9.93
CA ILE A 88 4.27 6.59 -8.62
C ILE A 88 4.52 7.84 -7.77
N LYS A 89 4.93 8.96 -8.39
CA LYS A 89 5.14 10.24 -7.72
C LYS A 89 3.91 10.77 -6.97
N LYS A 90 2.68 10.42 -7.39
CA LYS A 90 1.46 10.84 -6.67
C LYS A 90 1.24 10.04 -5.39
N VAL A 91 1.76 8.81 -5.34
CA VAL A 91 1.69 7.94 -4.16
C VAL A 91 2.73 8.33 -3.13
N PHE A 92 3.94 8.70 -3.55
CA PHE A 92 5.03 9.20 -2.69
C PHE A 92 4.86 10.65 -2.20
N GLN A 93 3.61 11.14 -2.17
CA GLN A 93 3.13 12.51 -1.85
C GLN A 93 3.24 13.57 -2.97
N PRO A 94 2.31 14.55 -3.01
CA PRO A 94 2.21 15.55 -4.09
C PRO A 94 3.16 16.77 -3.99
N HIS A 95 4.05 16.85 -3.01
CA HIS A 95 4.93 18.03 -2.79
C HIS A 95 6.41 17.81 -3.10
N VAL A 96 6.70 16.76 -3.86
CA VAL A 96 8.06 16.34 -4.16
C VAL A 96 8.75 17.37 -5.07
N LYS A 97 9.72 18.10 -4.52
CA LYS A 97 10.66 18.94 -5.29
C LYS A 97 11.81 18.14 -5.91
N SER A 98 12.07 16.93 -5.38
CA SER A 98 13.19 16.06 -5.77
C SER A 98 12.69 14.70 -6.25
N CYS A 99 13.06 14.28 -7.45
CA CYS A 99 12.58 13.01 -8.01
C CYS A 99 13.17 11.76 -7.36
N PHE A 100 14.14 11.87 -6.44
CA PHE A 100 14.77 10.70 -5.83
C PHE A 100 14.25 10.41 -4.42
N THR A 101 13.97 9.15 -4.16
CA THR A 101 13.59 8.69 -2.82
C THR A 101 14.41 7.48 -2.39
N TYR A 102 14.88 7.50 -1.16
CA TYR A 102 15.47 6.34 -0.51
C TYR A 102 14.37 5.50 0.09
N CYS A 103 14.35 4.21 -0.20
CA CYS A 103 13.33 3.29 0.25
C CYS A 103 13.92 2.08 0.96
N PHE A 104 13.24 1.66 2.02
CA PHE A 104 13.35 0.33 2.59
C PHE A 104 11.94 -0.18 2.86
N GLY A 105 11.79 -1.49 3.02
CA GLY A 105 10.48 -2.06 3.30
C GLY A 105 10.55 -3.30 4.14
N TYR A 106 9.39 -3.83 4.50
CA TYR A 106 9.27 -5.17 5.07
C TYR A 106 7.96 -5.79 4.64
N ASN A 107 7.90 -7.12 4.65
CA ASN A 107 6.65 -7.83 4.48
C ASN A 107 5.75 -7.56 5.68
N GLU A 108 4.45 -7.39 5.48
CA GLU A 108 3.50 -7.24 6.57
C GLU A 108 2.21 -8.02 6.33
N GLU A 109 1.61 -8.48 7.43
CA GLU A 109 0.18 -8.78 7.46
C GLU A 109 -0.58 -7.50 7.75
N TYR A 110 -1.65 -7.24 7.02
CA TYR A 110 -2.49 -6.06 7.24
C TYR A 110 -3.96 -6.43 7.40
N ALA A 111 -4.69 -5.54 8.07
CA ALA A 111 -6.15 -5.55 8.13
C ALA A 111 -6.68 -4.11 7.97
N HIS A 112 -7.55 -3.93 6.98
CA HIS A 112 -8.37 -2.73 6.82
C HIS A 112 -9.78 -3.01 7.33
N GLU A 113 -10.26 -2.19 8.26
CA GLU A 113 -11.60 -2.30 8.83
C GLU A 113 -12.46 -1.12 8.40
N TYR A 114 -13.63 -1.43 7.85
CA TYR A 114 -14.63 -0.48 7.38
C TYR A 114 -15.96 -0.77 8.06
N SER A 115 -16.74 0.26 8.37
CA SER A 115 -18.07 0.07 8.96
C SER A 115 -19.14 0.88 8.25
N PHE A 116 -20.28 0.24 8.00
CA PHE A 116 -21.42 0.85 7.33
C PHE A 116 -22.69 0.62 8.15
N ASN A 117 -23.54 1.64 8.21
CA ASN A 117 -24.84 1.59 8.88
C ASN A 117 -25.96 1.66 7.83
N ASP A 118 -27.20 1.44 8.27
CA ASP A 118 -28.40 1.72 7.48
C ASP A 118 -28.61 0.81 6.25
N VAL A 119 -28.39 -0.49 6.43
CA VAL A 119 -28.68 -1.50 5.40
C VAL A 119 -29.72 -2.50 5.90
N GLU A 120 -30.66 -2.89 5.03
CA GLU A 120 -31.67 -3.92 5.34
C GLU A 120 -31.10 -5.33 5.16
N GLU A 121 -30.42 -5.58 4.04
CA GLU A 121 -29.76 -6.84 3.70
C GLU A 121 -28.43 -6.56 2.99
N ILE A 122 -27.41 -7.39 3.24
CA ILE A 122 -26.08 -7.22 2.64
C ILE A 122 -26.01 -7.98 1.33
N ASP A 123 -25.75 -7.24 0.27
CA ASP A 123 -25.47 -7.80 -1.05
C ASP A 123 -23.99 -7.60 -1.40
N ILE A 124 -23.28 -8.70 -1.63
CA ILE A 124 -21.84 -8.71 -1.95
C ILE A 124 -21.59 -7.99 -3.28
N ASP A 125 -22.52 -8.10 -4.23
CA ASP A 125 -22.40 -7.50 -5.56
C ASP A 125 -22.50 -5.96 -5.50
N LYS A 126 -22.96 -5.40 -4.39
CA LYS A 126 -22.97 -3.94 -4.15
C LYS A 126 -21.68 -3.42 -3.53
N ILE A 127 -20.78 -4.30 -3.10
CA ILE A 127 -19.49 -3.91 -2.53
C ILE A 127 -18.51 -3.64 -3.66
N THR A 128 -17.90 -2.45 -3.63
CA THR A 128 -16.87 -2.05 -4.60
C THR A 128 -15.61 -1.59 -3.87
N ALA A 129 -14.46 -2.15 -4.21
CA ALA A 129 -13.16 -1.66 -3.75
C ALA A 129 -12.55 -0.71 -4.78
N LYS A 130 -12.25 0.53 -4.36
CA LYS A 130 -11.44 1.46 -5.16
C LYS A 130 -9.98 1.25 -4.85
N ILE A 131 -9.23 0.88 -5.89
CA ILE A 131 -7.84 0.48 -5.79
C ILE A 131 -6.98 1.41 -6.64
N ILE A 132 -5.91 1.94 -6.05
CA ILE A 132 -4.86 2.64 -6.79
C ILE A 132 -3.76 1.63 -7.11
N GLU A 133 -3.38 1.56 -8.38
CA GLU A 133 -2.24 0.77 -8.86
C GLU A 133 -1.17 1.71 -9.44
N CYS A 134 0.08 1.51 -9.04
CA CYS A 134 1.24 2.24 -9.55
C CYS A 134 2.37 1.28 -9.85
N ASP A 135 2.94 1.35 -11.05
CA ASP A 135 4.18 0.63 -11.35
C ASP A 135 5.36 1.32 -10.65
N LEU A 136 6.26 0.53 -10.06
CA LEU A 136 7.51 1.06 -9.53
C LEU A 136 8.53 1.25 -10.67
N PRO A 137 9.29 2.36 -10.64
CA PRO A 137 10.44 2.52 -11.49
C PRO A 137 11.55 1.56 -11.04
N LYS A 138 12.55 1.37 -11.92
CA LYS A 138 13.76 0.66 -11.52
C LYS A 138 14.53 1.46 -10.47
N THR A 139 15.34 0.76 -9.69
CA THR A 139 16.31 1.40 -8.81
C THR A 139 17.36 2.15 -9.63
N ILE A 140 18.15 3.00 -8.97
CA ILE A 140 19.31 3.64 -9.63
C ILE A 140 20.40 2.61 -10.02
N GLU A 141 20.40 1.43 -9.40
CA GLU A 141 21.24 0.28 -9.73
C GLU A 141 20.69 -0.52 -10.92
N ASN A 142 19.56 -0.10 -11.50
CA ASN A 142 18.88 -0.70 -12.65
C ASN A 142 18.36 -2.13 -12.40
N ASP A 143 18.13 -2.49 -11.14
CA ASP A 143 17.46 -3.72 -10.74
C ASP A 143 15.97 -3.50 -10.41
N VAL A 144 15.22 -4.60 -10.38
CA VAL A 144 13.78 -4.59 -10.09
C VAL A 144 13.58 -4.93 -8.63
N TRP A 145 13.25 -3.93 -7.82
CA TRP A 145 13.03 -4.11 -6.38
C TRP A 145 11.63 -4.66 -6.07
N MET A 146 10.60 -3.99 -6.58
CA MET A 146 9.20 -4.44 -6.60
C MET A 146 8.58 -3.98 -7.91
N LYS A 147 7.56 -4.66 -8.46
CA LYS A 147 6.95 -4.20 -9.73
C LYS A 147 5.87 -3.16 -9.51
N LYS A 148 5.08 -3.25 -8.43
CA LYS A 148 3.91 -2.38 -8.21
C LYS A 148 3.65 -2.00 -6.75
N VAL A 149 3.07 -0.81 -6.56
CA VAL A 149 2.35 -0.41 -5.34
C VAL A 149 0.86 -0.54 -5.59
N ILE A 150 0.15 -1.21 -4.68
CA ILE A 150 -1.32 -1.33 -4.72
C ILE A 150 -1.89 -0.82 -3.41
N LEU A 151 -2.85 0.12 -3.49
CA LEU A 151 -3.49 0.75 -2.33
C LEU A 151 -5.01 0.58 -2.40
N ILE A 152 -5.66 0.24 -1.29
CA ILE A 152 -7.12 0.37 -1.18
C ILE A 152 -7.42 1.81 -0.77
N GLU A 153 -7.88 2.62 -1.74
CA GLU A 153 -8.24 4.03 -1.55
C GLU A 153 -9.49 4.15 -0.69
N SER A 154 -10.55 3.45 -1.09
CA SER A 154 -11.80 3.39 -0.34
C SER A 154 -12.62 2.16 -0.69
N ILE A 155 -13.60 1.83 0.14
CA ILE A 155 -14.59 0.79 -0.12
C ILE A 155 -15.95 1.45 -0.20
N LEU A 156 -16.79 1.01 -1.13
CA LEU A 156 -18.13 1.51 -1.34
C LEU A 156 -19.15 0.40 -1.16
N TYR A 157 -20.33 0.78 -0.69
CA TYR A 157 -21.53 -0.04 -0.71
C TYR A 157 -22.62 0.72 -1.48
N ASP A 158 -23.09 0.15 -2.58
CA ASP A 158 -24.12 0.75 -3.44
C ASP A 158 -23.77 2.20 -3.86
N GLY A 159 -22.50 2.39 -4.25
CA GLY A 159 -21.95 3.69 -4.64
C GLY A 159 -21.67 4.67 -3.50
N LYS A 160 -22.00 4.33 -2.25
CA LYS A 160 -21.69 5.17 -1.07
C LYS A 160 -20.41 4.70 -0.42
N GLU A 161 -19.50 5.64 -0.16
CA GLU A 161 -18.25 5.33 0.53
C GLU A 161 -18.50 4.86 1.96
N ILE A 162 -17.86 3.75 2.33
CA ILE A 162 -17.89 3.19 3.67
C ILE A 162 -16.79 3.83 4.49
N LYS A 163 -17.14 4.22 5.72
CA LYS A 163 -16.18 4.81 6.65
C LYS A 163 -15.09 3.79 6.98
N LYS A 164 -13.83 4.18 6.74
CA LYS A 164 -12.65 3.46 7.23
C LYS A 164 -12.52 3.72 8.73
N GLU A 165 -12.60 2.66 9.53
CA GLU A 165 -12.50 2.75 10.98
C GLU A 165 -11.06 2.60 11.43
N ARG A 166 -10.37 1.59 10.91
CA ARG A 166 -9.03 1.23 11.38
C ARG A 166 -8.20 0.64 10.26
N PHE A 167 -6.91 0.92 10.33
CA PHE A 167 -5.89 0.14 9.65
C PHE A 167 -4.95 -0.42 10.72
N SER A 168 -4.62 -1.71 10.60
CA SER A 168 -3.62 -2.35 11.44
C SER A 168 -2.67 -3.15 10.56
N SER A 169 -1.40 -3.15 10.95
CA SER A 169 -0.34 -3.90 10.27
C SER A 169 0.55 -4.57 11.30
N ARG A 170 1.07 -5.74 10.93
CA ARG A 170 2.06 -6.48 11.70
C ARG A 170 3.24 -6.81 10.78
N PRO A 171 4.45 -6.32 11.07
CA PRO A 171 5.64 -6.70 10.32
C PRO A 171 5.86 -8.21 10.39
N LEU A 172 6.13 -8.80 9.24
CA LEU A 172 6.70 -10.13 9.08
C LEU A 172 8.22 -9.99 8.90
N GLN A 173 8.97 -11.01 9.31
CA GLN A 173 10.42 -11.01 9.21
C GLN A 173 10.89 -10.71 7.76
N ASN A 174 12.10 -10.13 7.64
CA ASN A 174 12.80 -9.66 6.44
C ASN A 174 12.58 -8.18 6.10
N ILE A 175 13.62 -7.39 6.35
CA ILE A 175 13.76 -6.04 5.80
C ILE A 175 14.23 -6.17 4.35
N PHE A 176 13.58 -5.43 3.46
CA PHE A 176 13.95 -5.25 2.06
C PHE A 176 14.67 -3.92 1.87
N GLY A 177 15.65 -3.91 0.98
CA GLY A 177 16.46 -2.72 0.69
C GLY A 177 17.66 -2.58 1.62
N PRO A 178 18.22 -1.37 1.75
CA PRO A 178 17.75 -0.13 1.16
C PRO A 178 18.03 0.01 -0.35
N VAL A 179 17.19 0.78 -1.05
CA VAL A 179 17.33 1.13 -2.48
C VAL A 179 17.03 2.62 -2.71
N ILE A 180 17.51 3.19 -3.81
CA ILE A 180 17.04 4.51 -4.28
C ILE A 180 16.16 4.32 -5.51
N LEU A 181 14.98 4.92 -5.47
CA LEU A 181 14.07 5.01 -6.61
C LEU A 181 14.16 6.39 -7.25
N ASP A 182 14.24 6.40 -8.58
CA ASP A 182 14.03 7.60 -9.39
C ASP A 182 12.55 7.65 -9.80
N LEU A 183 11.83 8.66 -9.31
CA LEU A 183 10.39 8.85 -9.50
C LEU A 183 10.06 9.68 -10.76
N GLU A 184 11.05 10.04 -11.60
CA GLU A 184 10.84 10.71 -12.91
C GLU A 184 10.05 9.86 -13.91
#